data_AF-A0A844Y457-F1
#
_entry.id   AF-A0A844Y457-F1
#
_cell.length_a   1.000
_cell.length_b   1.000
_cell.length_c   1.000
_cell.angle_alpha   90.00
_cell.angle_beta   90.00
_cell.angle_gamma   90.00
#
_symmetry.space_group_name_H-M   'P 1'
#
loop_
_entity.id
_entity.type
_entity.pdbx_description
1 polymer ?
#
loop_
_entity_poly.entity_id
_entity_poly.type
_entity_poly.pdbx_seq_one_letter_code
_entity_poly.pdbx_strand_id
1 'polypeptide(L)'
;MNYWPLLGIALVVIGFALRFNPLLVVVGAAVATGLLAGLDIVAVVEALGRAFNDNRYISVTWIILPVIGLLERYGLQQRARSLIESVRGATMGKLLVLYLLFRQLTAALGMKDIGGHPQAVRPLVAPMAEAAATKSHGVLPEAERQKVLAMSAATDNVGLFFGEDIFFAIASILLIQGVFEAAGYPLTPLQLSVWAIPTAICAFLIHGGRILAMDRRMGRNPSPSGEGDHPKDGGGARLPVSDPVPLHPHVTHGGPPSRTGEERA
;
A
#
# COMPACT_ATOMS: atom_id res chain seq x y z
N MET A 1 31.77 34.26 18.25
CA MET A 1 30.82 33.26 17.73
C MET A 1 31.23 32.95 16.29
N ASN A 2 31.62 31.71 15.99
CA ASN A 2 32.03 31.31 14.64
C ASN A 2 30.80 30.81 13.87
N TYR A 3 30.31 31.58 12.90
CA TYR A 3 29.10 31.25 12.12
C TYR A 3 29.41 30.48 10.83
N TRP A 4 30.69 30.33 10.47
CA TRP A 4 31.12 29.62 9.26
C TRP A 4 30.60 28.17 9.16
N PRO A 5 30.44 27.39 10.25
CA PRO A 5 29.83 26.06 10.16
C PRO A 5 28.38 26.06 9.65
N LEU A 6 27.64 27.17 9.77
CA LEU A 6 26.26 27.28 9.30
C LEU A 6 26.14 27.28 7.77
N LEU A 7 27.24 27.54 7.04
CA LEU A 7 27.28 27.40 5.57
C LEU A 7 26.98 25.96 5.12
N GLY A 8 27.27 24.96 5.97
CA GLY A 8 26.87 23.58 5.71
C GLY A 8 25.36 23.41 5.61
N ILE A 9 24.59 24.09 6.46
CA ILE A 9 23.12 24.07 6.40
C ILE A 9 22.63 24.71 5.10
N ALA A 10 23.22 25.83 4.69
CA ALA A 10 22.92 26.46 3.41
C ALA A 10 23.20 25.52 2.23
N LEU A 11 24.29 24.74 2.29
CA LEU A 11 24.62 23.73 1.29
C LEU A 11 23.58 22.61 1.20
N VAL A 12 23.04 22.16 2.34
CA VAL A 12 21.91 21.20 2.37
C VAL A 12 20.67 21.80 1.71
N VAL A 13 20.30 23.03 2.09
CA VAL A 13 19.11 23.71 1.55
C VAL A 13 19.22 23.88 0.04
N ILE A 14 20.36 24.35 -0.46
CA ILE A 14 20.62 24.52 -1.90
C ILE A 14 20.62 23.17 -2.62
N GLY A 15 21.29 22.16 -2.07
CA GLY A 15 21.37 20.83 -2.67
C GLY A 15 20.00 20.16 -2.82
N PHE A 16 19.12 20.28 -1.83
CA PHE A 16 17.75 19.79 -1.92
C PHE A 16 16.88 20.65 -2.85
N ALA A 17 17.05 21.98 -2.85
CA ALA A 17 16.33 22.85 -3.79
C ALA A 17 16.67 22.51 -5.25
N LEU A 18 17.92 22.15 -5.53
CA LEU A 18 18.40 21.70 -6.84
C LEU A 18 18.09 20.21 -7.14
N ARG A 19 17.43 19.49 -6.22
CA ARG A 19 17.07 18.07 -6.32
C ARG A 19 18.26 17.14 -6.57
N PHE A 20 19.44 17.48 -6.04
CA PHE A 20 20.60 16.59 -6.07
C PHE A 20 20.38 15.36 -5.18
N ASN A 21 21.20 14.31 -5.40
CA ASN A 21 21.13 13.09 -4.62
C ASN A 21 21.26 13.41 -3.12
N PRO A 22 20.25 13.09 -2.28
CA PRO A 22 20.25 13.50 -0.89
C PRO A 22 21.45 13.00 -0.07
N LEU A 23 21.94 11.79 -0.37
CA LEU A 23 23.12 11.25 0.32
C LEU A 23 24.38 12.06 0.03
N LEU A 24 24.60 12.43 -1.24
CA LEU A 24 25.76 13.25 -1.61
C LEU A 24 25.69 14.65 -1.01
N VAL A 25 24.48 15.24 -0.99
CA VAL A 25 24.24 16.56 -0.40
C VAL A 25 24.56 16.54 1.10
N VAL A 26 24.04 15.56 1.83
CA VAL A 26 24.25 15.45 3.29
C VAL A 26 25.71 15.17 3.63
N VAL A 27 26.36 14.24 2.92
CA VAL A 27 27.79 13.92 3.15
C VAL A 27 28.68 15.13 2.81
N GLY A 28 28.44 15.78 1.67
CA GLY A 28 29.18 16.97 1.27
C GLY A 28 29.02 18.13 2.25
N ALA A 29 27.79 18.35 2.74
CA ALA A 29 27.52 19.35 3.76
C ALA A 29 28.19 19.04 5.10
N ALA A 30 28.17 17.78 5.54
CA ALA A 30 28.83 17.35 6.77
C ALA A 30 30.36 17.56 6.70
N VAL A 31 30.98 17.20 5.56
CA VAL A 31 32.41 17.43 5.33
C VAL A 31 32.72 18.94 5.31
N ALA A 32 31.96 19.73 4.55
CA ALA A 32 32.14 21.17 4.50
C ALA A 32 31.98 21.82 5.89
N THR A 33 30.98 21.38 6.67
CA THR A 33 30.74 21.88 8.04
C THR A 33 31.93 21.59 8.95
N GLY A 34 32.46 20.36 8.91
CA GLY A 34 33.61 19.96 9.72
C GLY A 34 34.87 20.76 9.37
N LEU A 35 35.16 20.92 8.08
CA LEU A 35 36.30 21.73 7.61
C LEU A 35 36.15 23.21 8.00
N LEU A 36 34.94 23.78 7.85
CA LEU A 36 34.64 25.16 8.26
C LEU A 36 34.65 25.36 9.79
N ALA A 37 34.48 24.28 10.56
CA ALA A 37 34.66 24.27 12.01
C ALA A 37 36.14 24.19 12.44
N GLY A 38 37.08 24.08 11.49
CA GLY A 38 38.51 24.00 11.75
C GLY A 38 39.03 22.58 12.02
N LEU A 39 38.22 21.55 11.77
CA LEU A 39 38.68 20.17 11.81
C LEU A 39 39.50 19.87 10.55
N ASP A 40 40.56 19.07 10.71
CA ASP A 40 41.27 18.51 9.57
C ASP A 40 40.49 17.35 8.94
N ILE A 41 40.88 16.92 7.74
CA ILE A 41 40.12 15.90 6.99
C ILE A 41 40.03 14.57 7.76
N VAL A 42 41.07 14.23 8.52
CA VAL A 42 41.10 13.00 9.33
C VAL A 42 40.10 13.10 10.49
N ALA A 43 40.09 14.20 11.23
CA ALA A 43 39.12 14.40 12.32
C ALA A 43 37.67 14.50 11.81
N VAL A 44 37.44 15.05 10.61
CA VAL A 44 36.10 15.04 9.99
C VAL A 44 35.64 13.61 9.71
N VAL A 45 36.51 12.78 9.14
CA VAL A 45 36.21 11.36 8.87
C VAL A 45 36.01 10.58 10.17
N GLU A 46 36.84 10.84 11.18
CA GLU A 46 36.71 10.23 12.51
C GLU A 46 35.38 10.62 13.18
N ALA A 47 35.01 11.90 13.14
CA ALA A 47 33.74 12.39 13.69
C ALA A 47 32.54 11.76 12.99
N LEU A 48 32.58 11.63 11.66
CA LEU A 48 31.56 10.91 10.89
C LEU A 48 31.49 9.44 11.32
N GLY A 49 32.63 8.76 11.39
CA GLY A 49 32.70 7.35 11.82
C GLY A 49 32.16 7.14 13.24
N ARG A 50 32.49 8.04 14.16
CA ARG A 50 31.98 8.03 15.54
C ARG A 50 30.47 8.23 15.57
N ALA A 51 29.95 9.20 14.80
CA ALA A 51 28.51 9.43 14.70
C ALA A 51 27.74 8.19 14.16
N PHE A 52 28.29 7.47 13.19
CA PHE A 52 27.72 6.21 12.71
C PHE A 52 27.75 5.10 13.77
N ASN A 53 28.84 5.01 14.55
CA ASN A 53 28.97 4.00 15.59
C ASN A 53 28.07 4.27 16.80
N ASP A 54 27.95 5.54 17.20
CA ASP A 54 27.02 5.97 18.25
C ASP A 54 25.57 5.68 17.84
N ASN A 55 25.26 5.84 16.54
CA ASN A 55 23.96 5.51 15.94
C ASN A 55 23.89 4.08 15.37
N ARG A 56 24.57 3.10 15.99
CA ARG A 56 24.62 1.69 15.52
C ARG A 56 23.26 1.05 15.25
N TYR A 57 22.17 1.59 15.82
CA TYR A 57 20.82 1.13 15.55
C TYR A 57 20.44 1.24 14.06
N ILE A 58 21.01 2.21 13.33
CA ILE A 58 20.90 2.30 11.87
C ILE A 58 21.46 1.04 11.22
N SER A 59 22.60 0.54 11.70
CA SER A 59 23.26 -0.68 11.22
C SER A 59 22.44 -1.95 11.46
N VAL A 60 21.65 -2.00 12.55
CA VAL A 60 20.78 -3.16 12.85
C VAL A 60 19.72 -3.36 11.76
N THR A 61 19.21 -2.29 11.16
CA THR A 61 18.26 -2.34 10.03
C THR A 61 18.83 -3.16 8.86
N TRP A 62 20.13 -3.05 8.61
CA TRP A 62 20.82 -3.79 7.56
C TRP A 62 20.97 -5.30 7.85
N ILE A 63 20.87 -5.72 9.12
CA ILE A 63 20.83 -7.15 9.48
C ILE A 63 19.42 -7.71 9.26
N ILE A 64 18.38 -6.91 9.51
CA ILE A 64 16.98 -7.34 9.35
C ILE A 64 16.65 -7.58 7.88
N LEU A 65 17.19 -6.78 6.96
CA LEU A 65 16.92 -6.90 5.53
C LEU A 65 17.29 -8.30 4.96
N PRO A 66 18.51 -8.85 5.16
CA PRO A 66 18.83 -10.24 4.80
C PRO A 66 17.92 -11.28 5.47
N VAL A 67 17.50 -11.06 6.71
CA VAL A 67 16.60 -11.98 7.42
C VAL A 67 15.24 -12.01 6.72
N ILE A 68 14.67 -10.86 6.38
CA ILE A 68 13.43 -10.75 5.60
C ILE A 68 13.62 -11.40 4.22
N GLY A 69 14.72 -11.12 3.53
CA GLY A 69 15.01 -11.71 2.22
C GLY A 69 15.16 -13.23 2.27
N LEU A 70 15.73 -13.77 3.35
CA LEU A 70 15.82 -15.20 3.57
C LEU A 70 14.42 -15.81 3.77
N LEU A 71 13.60 -15.20 4.61
CA LEU A 71 12.22 -15.64 4.83
C LEU A 71 11.38 -15.61 3.54
N GLU A 72 11.52 -14.55 2.74
CA GLU A 72 10.87 -14.43 1.43
C GLU A 72 11.34 -15.52 0.46
N ARG A 73 12.64 -15.81 0.42
CA ARG A 73 13.20 -16.92 -0.37
C ARG A 73 12.65 -18.28 0.03
N TYR A 74 12.35 -18.49 1.31
CA TYR A 74 11.68 -19.70 1.81
C TYR A 74 10.16 -19.71 1.60
N GLY A 75 9.62 -18.73 0.86
CA GLY A 75 8.23 -18.73 0.42
C GLY A 75 7.26 -18.11 1.42
N LEU A 76 7.72 -17.20 2.28
CA LEU A 76 6.89 -16.59 3.31
C LEU A 76 5.65 -15.88 2.73
N GLN A 77 5.78 -15.19 1.60
CA GLN A 77 4.64 -14.54 0.92
C GLN A 77 3.61 -15.56 0.41
N GLN A 78 4.08 -16.69 -0.14
CA GLN A 78 3.22 -17.77 -0.63
C GLN A 78 2.49 -18.41 0.55
N ARG A 79 3.18 -18.63 1.68
CA ARG A 79 2.58 -19.15 2.90
C ARG A 79 1.54 -18.19 3.47
N ALA A 80 1.86 -16.90 3.52
CA ALA A 80 0.92 -15.85 3.92
C ALA A 80 -0.35 -15.85 3.06
N ARG A 81 -0.22 -15.93 1.74
CA ARG A 81 -1.37 -16.05 0.83
C ARG A 81 -2.20 -17.30 1.11
N SER A 82 -1.56 -18.47 1.27
CA SER A 82 -2.28 -19.71 1.58
C SER A 82 -3.03 -19.64 2.91
N LEU A 83 -2.50 -18.93 3.90
CA LEU A 83 -3.17 -18.70 5.18
C LEU A 83 -4.39 -17.80 5.01
N ILE A 84 -4.27 -16.71 4.25
CA ILE A 84 -5.40 -15.82 3.94
C ILE A 84 -6.49 -16.59 3.17
N GLU A 85 -6.10 -17.38 2.17
CA GLU A 85 -7.00 -18.23 1.38
C GLU A 85 -7.70 -19.29 2.23
N SER A 86 -7.05 -19.82 3.27
CA SER A 86 -7.64 -20.85 4.14
C SER A 86 -8.88 -20.36 4.91
N VAL A 87 -9.03 -19.04 5.05
CA VAL A 87 -10.19 -18.38 5.70
C VAL A 87 -11.40 -18.30 4.76
N ARG A 88 -11.30 -18.84 3.54
CA ARG A 88 -12.39 -18.87 2.56
C ARG A 88 -13.63 -19.55 3.16
N GLY A 89 -14.77 -18.87 3.07
CA GLY A 89 -16.04 -19.33 3.63
C GLY A 89 -16.47 -18.63 4.91
N ALA A 90 -15.59 -17.82 5.53
CA ALA A 90 -15.99 -16.87 6.56
C ALA A 90 -16.87 -15.75 5.98
N THR A 91 -17.68 -15.13 6.84
CA THR A 91 -18.39 -13.87 6.54
C THR A 91 -17.38 -12.77 6.23
N MET A 92 -17.76 -11.81 5.38
CA MET A 92 -16.89 -10.68 4.98
C MET A 92 -16.29 -9.94 6.18
N GLY A 93 -17.06 -9.70 7.25
CA GLY A 93 -16.56 -9.04 8.45
C GLY A 93 -15.43 -9.81 9.15
N LYS A 94 -15.64 -11.11 9.41
CA LYS A 94 -14.62 -11.99 10.02
C LYS A 94 -13.37 -12.11 9.16
N LEU A 95 -13.53 -12.23 7.84
CA LEU A 95 -12.42 -12.30 6.89
C LEU A 95 -11.55 -11.04 6.99
N LEU A 96 -12.14 -9.85 6.91
CA LEU A 96 -11.38 -8.60 6.95
C LEU A 96 -10.79 -8.31 8.35
N VAL A 97 -11.45 -8.68 9.44
CA VAL A 97 -10.87 -8.56 10.80
C VAL A 97 -9.65 -9.47 10.95
N LEU A 98 -9.70 -10.71 10.45
CA LEU A 98 -8.56 -11.60 10.50
C LEU A 98 -7.42 -11.11 9.60
N TYR A 99 -7.75 -10.58 8.42
CA TYR A 99 -6.77 -9.93 7.55
C TYR A 99 -6.12 -8.70 8.21
N LEU A 100 -6.91 -7.86 8.90
CA LEU A 100 -6.39 -6.73 9.68
C LEU A 100 -5.38 -7.19 10.72
N LEU A 101 -5.73 -8.21 11.50
CA LEU A 101 -4.85 -8.76 12.54
C LEU A 101 -3.56 -9.29 11.92
N PHE A 102 -3.69 -10.09 10.86
CA PHE A 102 -2.56 -10.63 10.12
C PHE A 102 -1.64 -9.51 9.62
N ARG A 103 -2.21 -8.49 8.96
CA ARG A 103 -1.46 -7.38 8.38
C ARG A 103 -0.72 -6.56 9.43
N GLN A 104 -1.36 -6.32 10.57
CA GLN A 104 -0.79 -5.53 11.65
C GLN A 104 0.34 -6.28 12.38
N LEU A 105 0.18 -7.59 12.59
CA LEU A 105 1.23 -8.43 13.18
C LEU A 105 2.44 -8.58 12.26
N THR A 106 2.23 -8.80 10.96
CA THR A 106 3.35 -8.91 10.03
C THR A 106 4.10 -7.58 9.88
N ALA A 107 3.38 -6.46 9.83
CA ALA A 107 3.97 -5.12 9.81
C ALA A 107 4.76 -4.80 11.09
N ALA A 108 4.26 -5.17 12.26
CA ALA A 108 4.96 -4.99 13.55
C ALA A 108 6.28 -5.75 13.64
N LEU A 109 6.41 -6.85 12.90
CA LEU A 109 7.64 -7.63 12.78
C LEU A 109 8.57 -7.12 11.66
N GLY A 110 8.25 -5.98 11.03
CA GLY A 110 9.03 -5.39 9.94
C GLY A 110 8.74 -5.99 8.56
N MET A 111 7.78 -6.91 8.45
CA MET A 111 7.46 -7.61 7.20
C MET A 111 6.38 -6.88 6.40
N LYS A 112 6.61 -5.59 6.13
CA LYS A 112 5.65 -4.70 5.48
C LYS A 112 5.28 -5.07 4.05
N ASP A 113 6.12 -5.86 3.37
CA ASP A 113 5.85 -6.33 2.01
C ASP A 113 4.87 -7.51 1.97
N ILE A 114 4.57 -8.14 3.12
CA ILE A 114 3.60 -9.24 3.25
C ILE A 114 2.19 -8.66 3.38
N GLY A 115 1.55 -8.41 2.25
CA GLY A 115 0.24 -7.73 2.16
C GLY A 115 0.30 -6.66 1.08
N GLY A 116 -0.50 -5.60 1.14
CA GLY A 116 -0.38 -4.52 0.16
C GLY A 116 -1.34 -4.67 -1.02
N HIS A 117 -1.63 -3.53 -1.64
CA HIS A 117 -2.61 -3.43 -2.72
C HIS A 117 -2.36 -4.34 -3.91
N PRO A 118 -1.14 -4.39 -4.49
CA PRO A 118 -0.91 -5.19 -5.69
C PRO A 118 -0.81 -6.69 -5.42
N GLN A 119 -0.17 -7.10 -4.32
CA GLN A 119 0.11 -8.52 -4.06
C GLN A 119 -0.90 -9.24 -3.15
N ALA A 120 -1.79 -8.52 -2.44
CA ALA A 120 -2.81 -9.13 -1.57
C ALA A 120 -4.21 -8.56 -1.80
N VAL A 121 -4.42 -7.25 -1.70
CA VAL A 121 -5.79 -6.69 -1.70
C VAL A 121 -6.51 -6.95 -3.00
N ARG A 122 -5.94 -6.52 -4.13
CA ARG A 122 -6.57 -6.62 -5.45
C ARG A 122 -6.78 -8.06 -5.93
N PRO A 123 -5.76 -8.94 -5.92
CA PRO A 123 -5.91 -10.29 -6.47
C PRO A 123 -6.64 -11.26 -5.52
N LEU A 124 -6.68 -10.99 -4.21
CA LEU A 124 -7.10 -11.98 -3.21
C LEU A 124 -8.14 -11.45 -2.21
N VAL A 125 -7.78 -10.47 -1.37
CA VAL A 125 -8.62 -10.07 -0.23
C VAL A 125 -9.94 -9.44 -0.69
N ALA A 126 -9.89 -8.52 -1.64
CA ALA A 126 -11.07 -7.83 -2.16
C ALA A 126 -12.05 -8.77 -2.87
N PRO A 127 -11.64 -9.63 -3.84
CA PRO A 127 -12.57 -10.58 -4.45
C PRO A 127 -13.11 -11.61 -3.45
N MET A 128 -12.33 -12.02 -2.45
CA MET A 128 -12.83 -12.89 -1.37
C MET A 128 -13.86 -12.19 -0.48
N ALA A 129 -13.62 -10.92 -0.12
CA ALA A 129 -14.55 -10.13 0.69
C ALA A 129 -15.87 -9.87 -0.07
N GLU A 130 -15.78 -9.55 -1.36
CA GLU A 130 -16.93 -9.42 -2.24
C GLU A 130 -17.74 -10.73 -2.30
N ALA A 131 -17.08 -11.86 -2.59
CA ALA A 131 -17.74 -13.16 -2.64
C ALA A 131 -18.37 -13.55 -1.30
N ALA A 132 -17.70 -13.26 -0.18
CA ALA A 132 -18.21 -13.54 1.16
C ALA A 132 -19.43 -12.66 1.52
N ALA A 133 -19.41 -11.39 1.11
CA ALA A 133 -20.53 -10.47 1.30
C ALA A 133 -21.73 -10.88 0.44
N THR A 134 -21.51 -11.20 -0.84
CA THR A 134 -22.57 -11.69 -1.75
C THR A 134 -23.19 -13.00 -1.27
N LYS A 135 -22.38 -13.91 -0.73
CA LYS A 135 -22.88 -15.16 -0.14
C LYS A 135 -23.76 -14.93 1.09
N SER A 136 -23.43 -13.92 1.91
CA SER A 136 -24.12 -13.67 3.18
C SER A 136 -25.36 -12.80 3.03
N HIS A 137 -25.34 -11.86 2.07
CA HIS A 137 -26.35 -10.80 1.93
C HIS A 137 -27.08 -10.81 0.57
N GLY A 138 -26.75 -11.76 -0.32
CA GLY A 138 -27.29 -11.80 -1.68
C GLY A 138 -26.53 -10.90 -2.66
N VAL A 139 -27.07 -10.73 -3.87
CA VAL A 139 -26.43 -9.88 -4.90
C VAL A 139 -26.36 -8.44 -4.42
N LEU A 140 -25.14 -7.91 -4.35
CA LEU A 140 -24.88 -6.55 -3.87
C LEU A 140 -25.12 -5.53 -4.98
N PRO A 141 -25.86 -4.43 -4.72
CA PRO A 141 -25.85 -3.27 -5.60
C PRO A 141 -24.43 -2.73 -5.78
N GLU A 142 -24.13 -2.12 -6.92
CA GLU A 142 -22.78 -1.64 -7.25
C GLU A 142 -22.19 -0.70 -6.18
N ALA A 143 -23.04 0.15 -5.57
CA ALA A 143 -22.62 1.04 -4.49
C ALA A 143 -22.16 0.29 -3.22
N GLU A 144 -22.82 -0.81 -2.85
CA GLU A 144 -22.42 -1.62 -1.69
C GLU A 144 -21.20 -2.48 -2.01
N ARG A 145 -21.16 -3.03 -3.23
CA ARG A 145 -19.97 -3.72 -3.75
C ARG A 145 -18.73 -2.83 -3.67
N GLN A 146 -18.82 -1.58 -4.13
CA GLN A 146 -17.71 -0.63 -4.06
C GLN A 146 -17.29 -0.30 -2.63
N LYS A 147 -18.24 -0.26 -1.67
CA LYS A 147 -17.91 -0.10 -0.24
C LYS A 147 -17.13 -1.29 0.32
N VAL A 148 -17.45 -2.53 -0.10
CA VAL A 148 -16.69 -3.73 0.30
C VAL A 148 -15.25 -3.67 -0.23
N LEU A 149 -15.07 -3.29 -1.50
CA LEU A 149 -13.75 -3.12 -2.10
C LEU A 149 -12.95 -2.01 -1.40
N ALA A 150 -13.58 -0.86 -1.13
CA ALA A 150 -12.98 0.24 -0.40
C ALA A 150 -12.61 -0.15 1.04
N MET A 151 -13.46 -0.91 1.74
CA MET A 151 -13.16 -1.40 3.08
C MET A 151 -11.98 -2.37 3.08
N SER A 152 -11.87 -3.21 2.05
CA SER A 152 -10.74 -4.14 1.89
C SER A 152 -9.42 -3.39 1.72
N ALA A 153 -9.41 -2.36 0.87
CA ALA A 153 -8.27 -1.45 0.71
C ALA A 153 -7.94 -0.66 1.99
N ALA A 154 -8.95 -0.14 2.69
CA ALA A 154 -8.77 0.57 3.94
C ALA A 154 -8.19 -0.34 5.03
N THR A 155 -8.60 -1.61 5.08
CA THR A 155 -8.12 -2.59 6.05
C THR A 155 -6.63 -2.86 5.89
N ASP A 156 -6.13 -2.94 4.66
CA ASP A 156 -4.69 -3.06 4.40
C ASP A 156 -3.91 -1.84 4.87
N ASN A 157 -4.40 -0.64 4.55
CA ASN A 157 -3.74 0.61 4.93
C ASN A 157 -3.68 0.80 6.45
N VAL A 158 -4.80 0.59 7.15
CA VAL A 158 -4.87 0.73 8.60
C VAL A 158 -3.98 -0.31 9.28
N GLY A 159 -4.04 -1.57 8.83
CA GLY A 159 -3.21 -2.64 9.39
C GLY A 159 -1.72 -2.38 9.20
N LEU A 160 -1.31 -1.94 8.01
CA LEU A 160 0.09 -1.60 7.74
C LEU A 160 0.54 -0.40 8.57
N PHE A 161 -0.19 0.71 8.53
CA PHE A 161 0.22 1.97 9.15
C PHE A 161 0.46 1.80 10.65
N PHE A 162 -0.54 1.31 11.39
CA PHE A 162 -0.43 1.15 12.83
C PHE A 162 0.40 -0.05 13.27
N GLY A 163 0.59 -1.04 12.38
CA GLY A 163 1.49 -2.16 12.63
C GLY A 163 2.95 -1.76 12.46
N GLU A 164 3.27 -1.02 11.39
CA GLU A 164 4.63 -0.54 11.09
C GLU A 164 5.17 0.30 12.25
N ASP A 165 4.36 1.17 12.86
CA ASP A 165 4.78 2.02 14.00
C ASP A 165 5.35 1.25 15.23
N ILE A 166 5.05 -0.04 15.39
CA ILE A 166 5.62 -0.89 16.46
C ILE A 166 7.06 -1.32 16.14
N PHE A 167 7.40 -1.39 14.86
CA PHE A 167 8.70 -1.84 14.39
C PHE A 167 9.77 -0.76 14.65
N PHE A 168 10.77 -1.08 15.48
CA PHE A 168 11.73 -0.09 15.98
C PHE A 168 12.71 0.45 14.93
N ALA A 169 12.87 -0.23 13.78
CA ALA A 169 13.85 0.12 12.75
C ALA A 169 13.23 0.98 11.63
N ILE A 170 12.57 2.06 12.02
CA ILE A 170 11.97 3.06 11.11
C ILE A 170 12.62 4.42 11.35
N ALA A 171 12.82 5.18 10.28
CA ALA A 171 13.48 6.48 10.32
C ALA A 171 12.84 7.48 11.29
N SER A 172 11.50 7.45 11.45
CA SER A 172 10.78 8.32 12.39
C SER A 172 11.17 8.07 13.85
N ILE A 173 11.32 6.81 14.26
CA ILE A 173 11.73 6.46 15.63
C ILE A 173 13.16 6.92 15.91
N LEU A 174 14.06 6.77 14.94
CA LEU A 174 15.45 7.23 15.07
C LEU A 174 15.53 8.76 15.17
N LEU A 175 14.68 9.49 14.43
CA LEU A 175 14.59 10.95 14.56
C LEU A 175 14.10 11.35 15.95
N ILE A 176 13.04 10.71 16.46
CA ILE A 176 12.52 10.98 17.80
C ILE A 176 13.60 10.68 18.84
N GLN A 177 14.27 9.53 18.73
CA GLN A 177 15.38 9.16 19.60
C GLN A 177 16.46 10.25 19.62
N GLY A 178 16.92 10.71 18.46
CA GLY A 178 17.96 11.74 18.37
C GLY A 178 17.53 13.07 19.02
N VAL A 179 16.25 13.44 18.94
CA VAL A 179 15.72 14.63 19.62
C VAL A 179 15.72 14.45 21.15
N PHE A 180 15.27 13.30 21.65
CA PHE A 180 15.26 13.01 23.09
C PHE A 180 16.68 12.92 23.67
N GLU A 181 17.59 12.30 22.94
CA GLU A 181 18.99 12.18 23.31
C GLU A 181 19.67 13.56 23.39
N ALA A 182 19.41 14.43 22.41
CA ALA A 182 19.87 15.83 22.44
C ALA A 182 19.29 16.63 23.62
N ALA A 183 18.09 16.28 24.09
CA ALA A 183 17.45 16.86 25.26
C ALA A 183 17.92 16.25 26.60
N GLY A 184 18.87 15.30 26.58
CA GLY A 184 19.42 14.66 27.77
C GLY A 184 18.63 13.42 28.26
N TYR A 185 17.73 12.88 27.43
CA TYR A 185 16.95 11.68 27.73
C TYR A 185 17.40 10.51 26.84
N PRO A 186 18.34 9.67 27.31
CA PRO A 186 18.84 8.53 26.55
C PRO A 186 17.80 7.42 26.51
N LEU A 187 16.93 7.46 25.50
CA LEU A 187 15.94 6.41 25.23
C LEU A 187 16.43 5.51 24.10
N THR A 188 16.18 4.21 24.23
CA THR A 188 16.43 3.26 23.15
C THR A 188 15.26 3.25 22.15
N PRO A 189 15.48 2.93 20.85
CA PRO A 189 14.39 2.80 19.87
C PRO A 189 13.26 1.87 20.30
N LEU A 190 13.61 0.76 20.97
CA LEU A 190 12.65 -0.21 21.46
C LEU A 190 11.75 0.37 22.57
N GLN A 191 12.30 1.18 23.47
CA GLN A 191 11.50 1.85 24.51
C GLN A 191 10.48 2.80 23.89
N LEU A 192 10.81 3.45 22.78
CA LEU A 192 9.88 4.30 22.05
C LEU A 192 8.83 3.47 21.30
N SER A 193 9.24 2.40 20.63
CA SER A 193 8.35 1.62 19.75
C SER A 193 7.28 0.82 20.52
N VAL A 194 7.58 0.37 21.74
CA VAL A 194 6.61 -0.33 22.61
C VAL A 194 5.40 0.56 22.93
N TRP A 195 5.56 1.88 22.95
CA TRP A 195 4.44 2.82 23.15
C TRP A 195 3.51 2.94 21.94
N ALA A 196 3.87 2.39 20.78
CA ALA A 196 2.95 2.27 19.65
C ALA A 196 1.92 1.14 19.85
N ILE A 197 2.22 0.15 20.71
CA ILE A 197 1.35 -1.03 20.93
C ILE A 197 -0.07 -0.65 21.38
N PRO A 198 -0.27 0.23 22.40
CA PRO A 198 -1.61 0.65 22.80
C PRO A 198 -2.39 1.31 21.65
N THR A 199 -1.74 2.19 20.88
CA THR A 199 -2.35 2.85 19.71
C THR A 199 -2.75 1.84 18.64
N ALA A 200 -1.90 0.85 18.39
CA ALA A 200 -2.16 -0.22 17.44
C ALA A 200 -3.35 -1.10 17.88
N ILE A 201 -3.46 -1.40 19.19
CA ILE A 201 -4.62 -2.12 19.74
C ILE A 201 -5.90 -1.29 19.56
N CYS A 202 -5.87 0.01 19.86
CA CYS A 202 -7.01 0.90 19.64
C CYS A 202 -7.42 0.93 18.15
N ALA A 203 -6.46 1.06 17.23
CA ALA A 203 -6.72 1.04 15.80
C ALA A 203 -7.35 -0.28 15.35
N PHE A 204 -6.86 -1.42 15.86
CA PHE A 204 -7.43 -2.74 15.60
C PHE A 204 -8.89 -2.83 16.05
N LEU A 205 -9.19 -2.40 17.28
CA LEU A 205 -10.54 -2.46 17.83
C LEU A 205 -11.50 -1.52 17.11
N ILE A 206 -11.07 -0.29 16.80
CA ILE A 206 -11.90 0.70 16.11
C ILE A 206 -12.18 0.27 14.67
N HIS A 207 -11.14 -0.10 13.91
CA HIS A 207 -11.30 -0.50 12.52
C HIS A 207 -11.98 -1.86 12.38
N GLY A 208 -11.64 -2.82 13.25
CA GLY A 208 -12.35 -4.09 13.37
C GLY A 208 -13.83 -3.90 13.71
N GLY A 209 -14.15 -2.98 14.62
CA GLY A 209 -15.52 -2.58 14.94
C GLY A 209 -16.25 -2.00 13.73
N ARG A 210 -15.60 -1.13 12.94
CA ARG A 210 -16.15 -0.56 11.70
C ARG A 210 -16.44 -1.63 10.64
N ILE A 211 -15.54 -2.59 10.47
CA ILE A 211 -15.72 -3.74 9.57
C ILE A 211 -16.97 -4.55 9.97
N LEU A 212 -17.06 -4.93 11.24
CA LEU A 212 -18.18 -5.74 11.74
C LEU A 212 -19.51 -4.96 11.70
N ALA A 213 -19.47 -3.65 11.97
CA ALA A 213 -20.64 -2.79 11.85
C ALA A 213 -21.13 -2.69 10.39
N MET A 214 -20.21 -2.61 9.42
CA MET A 214 -20.56 -2.59 7.99
C MET A 214 -21.22 -3.90 7.57
N ASP A 215 -20.64 -5.05 7.95
CA ASP A 215 -21.18 -6.38 7.65
C ASP A 215 -22.59 -6.56 8.23
N ARG A 216 -22.82 -6.10 9.46
CA ARG A 216 -24.15 -6.12 10.11
C ARG A 216 -25.16 -5.18 9.45
N ARG A 217 -24.72 -4.01 8.96
CA ARG A 217 -25.60 -3.04 8.29
C ARG A 217 -26.10 -3.59 6.95
N MET A 218 -25.24 -4.28 6.20
CA MET A 218 -25.63 -4.97 4.96
C MET A 218 -26.70 -6.02 5.22
N GLY A 219 -26.61 -6.78 6.32
CA GLY A 219 -27.65 -7.75 6.69
C GLY A 219 -28.98 -7.17 7.17
N ARG A 220 -29.05 -5.86 7.49
CA ARG A 220 -30.27 -5.19 7.96
C ARG A 220 -31.05 -4.47 6.85
N ASN A 221 -30.39 -4.17 5.73
CA ASN A 221 -31.02 -3.62 4.53
C ASN A 221 -30.98 -4.70 3.44
N PRO A 222 -31.86 -5.71 3.47
CA PRO A 222 -32.08 -6.51 2.27
C PRO A 222 -32.56 -5.53 1.20
N SER A 223 -31.82 -5.43 0.09
CA SER A 223 -32.29 -4.74 -1.11
C SER A 223 -33.72 -5.20 -1.38
N PRO A 224 -34.67 -4.29 -1.67
CA PRO A 224 -36.02 -4.71 -2.04
C PRO A 224 -35.88 -5.70 -3.20
N SER A 225 -36.29 -6.93 -2.93
CA SER A 225 -36.45 -8.00 -3.91
C SER A 225 -37.16 -7.43 -5.13
N GLY A 226 -36.60 -7.72 -6.32
CA GLY A 226 -36.96 -7.13 -7.59
C GLY A 226 -38.44 -6.78 -7.70
N GLU A 227 -38.70 -5.48 -7.90
CA GLU A 227 -39.97 -5.01 -8.45
C GLU A 227 -40.08 -5.66 -9.84
N GLY A 228 -40.91 -6.70 -9.91
CA GLY A 228 -41.32 -7.29 -11.17
C GLY A 228 -42.10 -6.23 -11.94
N ASP A 229 -41.48 -5.66 -12.97
CA ASP A 229 -42.19 -4.88 -13.97
C ASP A 229 -42.97 -5.83 -14.87
N HIS A 230 -44.13 -6.26 -14.37
CA HIS A 230 -45.21 -6.80 -15.18
C HIS A 230 -46.33 -5.76 -15.25
N PRO A 231 -46.45 -5.01 -16.35
CA PRO A 231 -47.71 -4.36 -16.68
C PRO A 231 -48.61 -5.37 -17.40
N LYS A 232 -49.68 -5.80 -16.74
CA LYS A 232 -50.82 -6.44 -17.42
C LYS A 232 -51.67 -5.36 -18.10
N ASP A 233 -51.73 -5.48 -19.43
CA ASP A 233 -52.78 -5.12 -20.39
C ASP A 233 -53.66 -3.87 -20.19
N GLY A 234 -53.67 -3.03 -21.23
CA GLY A 234 -54.92 -2.59 -21.85
C GLY A 234 -55.13 -1.08 -21.99
N GLY A 235 -54.74 -0.50 -23.13
CA GLY A 235 -55.21 0.83 -23.54
C GLY A 235 -54.36 1.44 -24.65
N GLY A 236 -54.82 1.33 -25.90
CA GLY A 236 -54.05 1.65 -27.10
C GLY A 236 -53.60 3.11 -27.23
N ALA A 237 -52.36 3.28 -27.68
CA ALA A 237 -51.93 4.37 -28.55
C ALA A 237 -50.69 3.89 -29.33
N ARG A 238 -50.77 3.87 -30.67
CA ARG A 238 -49.67 3.51 -31.55
C ARG A 238 -48.54 4.54 -31.41
N LEU A 239 -47.31 4.06 -31.18
CA LEU A 239 -46.08 4.83 -31.39
C LEU A 239 -45.48 4.45 -32.76
N PRO A 240 -44.82 5.39 -33.46
CA PRO A 240 -44.33 5.16 -34.81
C PRO A 240 -43.07 4.28 -34.79
N VAL A 241 -42.98 3.40 -35.79
CA VAL A 241 -41.80 2.57 -36.09
C VAL A 241 -40.66 3.50 -36.51
N SER A 242 -39.54 3.44 -35.80
CA SER A 242 -38.27 4.04 -36.25
C SER A 242 -37.56 3.07 -37.20
N ASP A 243 -37.24 3.54 -38.40
CA ASP A 243 -36.57 2.78 -39.46
C ASP A 243 -35.20 2.22 -39.04
N PRO A 244 -34.78 1.07 -39.59
CA PRO A 244 -33.45 0.51 -39.33
C PRO A 244 -32.34 1.32 -40.02
N VAL A 245 -31.25 1.55 -39.28
CA VAL A 245 -30.01 2.18 -39.76
C VAL A 245 -29.38 1.32 -40.87
N PRO A 246 -29.06 1.87 -42.06
CA PRO A 246 -28.47 1.10 -43.14
C PRO A 246 -26.96 0.83 -42.91
N LEU A 247 -26.58 -0.45 -43.00
CA LEU A 247 -25.21 -0.91 -43.17
C LEU A 247 -24.74 -0.65 -44.61
N HIS A 248 -23.51 -0.15 -44.77
CA HIS A 248 -22.86 0.16 -46.04
C HIS A 248 -22.88 -1.02 -47.05
N PRO A 249 -22.98 -0.74 -48.36
CA PRO A 249 -23.11 -1.79 -49.37
C PRO A 249 -21.79 -2.48 -49.75
N HIS A 250 -21.87 -3.80 -49.85
CA HIS A 250 -20.95 -4.68 -50.56
C HIS A 250 -20.85 -4.31 -52.05
N VAL A 251 -19.63 -4.31 -52.59
CA VAL A 251 -19.37 -4.31 -54.03
C VAL A 251 -19.15 -5.75 -54.50
N THR A 252 -19.95 -6.17 -55.49
CA THR A 252 -19.83 -7.38 -56.31
C THR A 252 -19.98 -6.91 -57.78
N HIS A 253 -19.41 -7.45 -58.86
CA HIS A 253 -18.69 -8.67 -59.22
C HIS A 253 -17.98 -8.37 -60.58
N GLY A 254 -16.93 -9.11 -60.95
CA GLY A 254 -16.44 -9.16 -62.34
C GLY A 254 -15.42 -10.28 -62.54
N GLY A 255 -15.84 -11.37 -63.18
CA GLY A 255 -15.04 -12.59 -63.44
C GLY A 255 -13.99 -12.46 -64.55
N PRO A 256 -13.20 -13.53 -64.81
CA PRO A 256 -11.90 -13.46 -65.45
C PRO A 256 -11.95 -13.65 -66.98
N PRO A 257 -10.85 -13.35 -67.67
CA PRO A 257 -10.36 -14.31 -68.65
C PRO A 257 -8.86 -14.61 -68.52
N SER A 258 -8.51 -15.75 -69.11
CA SER A 258 -7.22 -16.42 -69.09
C SER A 258 -6.30 -15.98 -70.24
N ARG A 259 -4.99 -16.27 -70.02
CA ARG A 259 -3.95 -16.72 -70.97
C ARG A 259 -2.71 -15.82 -71.20
N THR A 260 -1.56 -16.48 -70.96
CA THR A 260 -0.31 -16.57 -71.76
C THR A 260 0.63 -15.37 -71.87
N GLY A 261 1.89 -15.63 -71.45
CA GLY A 261 3.07 -15.52 -72.32
C GLY A 261 3.97 -14.30 -72.15
N GLU A 262 5.29 -14.57 -72.08
CA GLU A 262 6.43 -13.70 -72.47
C GLU A 262 6.65 -12.42 -71.63
N GLU A 263 7.85 -11.85 -71.44
CA GLU A 263 9.26 -12.15 -71.66
C GLU A 263 10.04 -11.10 -70.83
N ARG A 264 11.26 -11.44 -70.40
CA ARG A 264 12.45 -10.57 -70.23
C ARG A 264 12.29 -9.09 -69.80
N ALA A 265 12.92 -8.75 -68.67
CA ALA A 265 14.18 -7.98 -68.62
C ALA A 265 14.66 -7.90 -67.16
#